data_AF-A0A661NV66-F1
#
_entry.id   AF-A0A661NV66-F1
#
_cell.length_a   1.000
_cell.length_b   1.000
_cell.length_c   1.000
_cell.angle_alpha   90.00
_cell.angle_beta   90.00
_cell.angle_gamma   90.00
#
_symmetry.space_group_name_H-M   'P 1'
#
loop_
_entity.id
_entity.type
_entity.pdbx_description
1 polymer ?
#
loop_
_entity_poly.entity_id
_entity_poly.type
_entity_poly.pdbx_seq_one_letter_code
_entity_poly.pdbx_strand_id
1 'polypeptide(L)'
;MRPRPTRTTVLLACALTAFAAIAGGCKVTGEDIETWKGTVKGPGKIIAVMMSESYPLDLRTKAALALVEMEPRQSPEVVDGVAELQSALQRLDDATRRQIIEGMVPDLEVLMRGGDAAPVQSGEAPPDLQVRAKDASYLLISQAEGESRDRLVAGVVAWYVVDFNGRNLAGNYSAEQIIRSLGSQAAGMLVDALDPKMPGRALIMLTELISQLGEEETKARAAAAIVELERHMEGEEFLEWLKEPVIAALRETNPDAEPNADRVGRLATLNRENFITTGAIPAMKYLASEDIVRERLLTIAGTDDASAPMVVRRMSALLALEGNVAEPHLDRLLALALTDGVPPEIQDVAFARVGDIRSTRAIPAMWPLVELGDNDKQRYRWRAAEMVLQIGGGDVVGEFFAKLPEGDEVKYEPEELEGYATRMAHMSPLPTQVVRGQLSSPQWFDRVIALRYFERKGEEGDIRAMQRLTRDQAEVVGNGWEALELGTVGQVAEAAITALQERLSSDNAEEATEDAEAE
;
A
#
# COMPACT_ATOMS: atom_id res chain seq x y z
N MET A 1 70.03 4.55 -62.16
CA MET A 1 69.12 5.71 -62.30
C MET A 1 68.50 5.68 -63.69
N ARG A 2 67.20 5.40 -63.80
CA ARG A 2 66.47 5.46 -65.07
C ARG A 2 65.12 6.13 -64.83
N PRO A 3 64.76 7.17 -65.59
CA PRO A 3 63.46 7.82 -65.53
C PRO A 3 62.45 7.11 -66.45
N ARG A 4 61.16 7.30 -66.14
CA ARG A 4 59.99 6.81 -66.89
C ARG A 4 59.93 7.41 -68.31
N PRO A 5 59.21 6.76 -69.24
CA PRO A 5 57.95 7.39 -69.63
C PRO A 5 56.78 6.44 -69.94
N THR A 6 55.61 7.07 -69.87
CA THR A 6 54.25 6.72 -70.33
C THR A 6 54.13 5.98 -71.66
N ARG A 7 53.15 5.08 -71.79
CA ARG A 7 51.97 5.26 -72.68
C ARG A 7 50.95 4.10 -72.61
N THR A 8 49.72 4.55 -72.80
CA THR A 8 48.39 4.00 -72.96
C THR A 8 48.24 2.79 -73.92
N THR A 9 47.28 1.91 -73.56
CA THR A 9 46.38 1.08 -74.41
C THR A 9 46.96 0.00 -75.33
N VAL A 10 46.41 -1.23 -75.21
CA VAL A 10 45.80 -2.05 -76.29
C VAL A 10 45.34 -3.40 -75.71
N LEU A 11 44.05 -3.72 -75.94
CA LEU A 11 43.38 -5.00 -76.31
C LEU A 11 43.89 -6.34 -75.74
N LEU A 12 43.12 -7.42 -75.64
CA LEU A 12 41.70 -7.81 -75.73
C LEU A 12 41.78 -9.34 -75.72
N ALA A 13 40.86 -10.00 -75.00
CA ALA A 13 40.38 -11.37 -75.22
C ALA A 13 41.39 -12.54 -75.26
N CYS A 14 41.25 -13.46 -74.29
CA CYS A 14 40.92 -14.87 -74.55
C CYS A 14 41.11 -15.69 -73.26
N ALA A 15 40.01 -16.03 -72.59
CA ALA A 15 39.76 -17.34 -71.99
C ALA A 15 38.39 -17.34 -71.31
N LEU A 16 37.34 -17.40 -72.14
CA LEU A 16 36.09 -18.04 -71.78
C LEU A 16 36.42 -19.51 -71.45
N THR A 17 36.36 -19.90 -70.17
CA THR A 17 35.86 -21.21 -69.71
C THR A 17 35.91 -21.27 -68.19
N ALA A 18 34.80 -21.75 -67.62
CA ALA A 18 34.59 -22.12 -66.21
C ALA A 18 34.34 -20.99 -65.21
N PHE A 19 33.08 -20.51 -65.14
CA PHE A 19 32.36 -20.30 -63.87
C PHE A 19 30.86 -20.09 -64.15
N ALA A 20 30.20 -21.11 -64.70
CA ALA A 20 28.74 -21.14 -64.91
C ALA A 20 28.09 -22.20 -64.00
N ALA A 21 28.46 -22.22 -62.72
CA ALA A 21 27.89 -23.13 -61.72
C ALA A 21 28.03 -22.59 -60.29
N ILE A 22 27.48 -21.40 -59.99
CA ILE A 22 27.02 -21.05 -58.63
C ILE A 22 25.73 -20.23 -58.78
N ALA A 23 24.62 -20.93 -59.01
CA ALA A 23 23.26 -20.40 -58.83
C ALA A 23 22.47 -21.31 -57.88
N GLY A 24 23.15 -21.84 -56.86
CA GLY A 24 22.48 -22.30 -55.64
C GLY A 24 22.35 -21.12 -54.71
N GLY A 25 21.25 -20.37 -54.81
CA GLY A 25 20.90 -19.42 -53.76
C GLY A 25 20.66 -20.23 -52.48
N CYS A 26 21.56 -20.12 -51.51
CA CYS A 26 21.37 -20.71 -50.19
C CYS A 26 20.08 -20.13 -49.61
N LYS A 27 19.00 -20.90 -49.66
CA LYS A 27 17.71 -20.55 -49.08
C LYS A 27 17.94 -20.40 -47.57
N VAL A 28 17.70 -19.21 -47.02
CA VAL A 28 17.79 -18.98 -45.57
C VAL A 28 16.88 -19.96 -44.85
N THR A 29 17.42 -20.65 -43.86
CA THR A 29 16.76 -21.70 -43.07
C THR A 29 16.62 -21.26 -41.60
N GLY A 30 15.91 -22.06 -40.80
CA GLY A 30 15.87 -21.85 -39.35
C GLY A 30 17.24 -21.97 -38.69
N GLU A 31 18.12 -22.85 -39.18
CA GLU A 31 19.49 -23.02 -38.67
C GLU A 31 20.35 -21.77 -38.88
N ASP A 32 20.11 -21.04 -39.98
CA ASP A 32 20.75 -19.76 -40.22
C ASP A 32 20.34 -18.71 -39.19
N ILE A 33 19.04 -18.65 -38.84
CA ILE A 33 18.50 -17.76 -37.80
C ILE A 33 19.14 -18.06 -36.45
N GLU A 34 19.20 -19.34 -36.07
CA GLU A 34 19.85 -19.81 -34.84
C GLU A 34 21.31 -19.36 -34.77
N THR A 35 22.05 -19.54 -35.86
CA THR A 35 23.44 -19.12 -35.97
C THR A 35 23.57 -17.59 -35.81
N TRP A 36 22.62 -16.82 -36.34
CA TRP A 36 22.69 -15.36 -36.33
C TRP A 36 22.46 -14.73 -34.96
N LYS A 37 21.68 -15.36 -34.06
CA LYS A 37 21.43 -14.85 -32.69
C LYS A 37 22.73 -14.46 -31.97
N GLY A 38 23.78 -15.26 -32.12
CA GLY A 38 25.09 -15.03 -31.51
C GLY A 38 25.99 -14.01 -32.22
N THR A 39 25.62 -13.49 -33.39
CA THR A 39 26.52 -12.66 -34.22
C THR A 39 26.21 -11.17 -34.14
N VAL A 40 27.23 -10.29 -34.24
CA VAL A 40 27.07 -8.83 -34.14
C VAL A 40 26.13 -8.28 -35.22
N LYS A 41 26.22 -8.81 -36.44
CA LYS A 41 25.33 -8.43 -37.57
C LYS A 41 24.04 -9.26 -37.63
N GLY A 42 23.82 -10.12 -36.63
CA GLY A 42 22.69 -11.02 -36.53
C GLY A 42 21.33 -10.32 -36.52
N PRO A 43 21.08 -9.35 -35.63
CA PRO A 43 19.76 -8.75 -35.51
C PRO A 43 19.27 -8.15 -36.82
N GLY A 44 20.13 -7.43 -37.56
CA GLY A 44 19.76 -6.88 -38.87
C GLY A 44 19.35 -7.94 -39.91
N LYS A 45 19.99 -9.12 -39.90
CA LYS A 45 19.62 -10.22 -40.80
C LYS A 45 18.30 -10.87 -40.38
N ILE A 46 18.11 -11.06 -39.07
CA ILE A 46 16.89 -11.64 -38.49
C ILE A 46 15.68 -10.73 -38.82
N ILE A 47 15.82 -9.41 -38.63
CA ILE A 47 14.80 -8.43 -39.02
C ILE A 47 14.51 -8.51 -40.52
N ALA A 48 15.55 -8.63 -41.37
CA ALA A 48 15.34 -8.73 -42.82
C ALA A 48 14.53 -9.97 -43.22
N VAL A 49 14.70 -11.10 -42.53
CA VAL A 49 13.87 -12.30 -42.72
C VAL A 49 12.44 -12.03 -42.26
N MET A 50 12.26 -11.49 -41.05
CA MET A 50 10.94 -11.19 -40.49
C MET A 50 10.14 -10.21 -41.37
N MET A 51 10.79 -9.23 -42.00
CA MET A 51 10.15 -8.19 -42.80
C MET A 51 9.86 -8.61 -44.24
N SER A 52 10.58 -9.58 -44.81
CA SER A 52 10.46 -9.90 -46.23
C SER A 52 9.33 -10.89 -46.51
N GLU A 53 8.42 -10.50 -47.41
CA GLU A 53 7.35 -11.37 -47.94
C GLU A 53 7.87 -12.58 -48.74
N SER A 54 9.16 -12.58 -49.11
CA SER A 54 9.77 -13.70 -49.84
C SER A 54 9.95 -14.96 -48.98
N TYR A 55 9.84 -14.83 -47.65
CA TYR A 55 9.96 -15.95 -46.71
C TYR A 55 8.58 -16.41 -46.22
N PRO A 56 8.39 -17.73 -45.99
CA PRO A 56 7.15 -18.25 -45.43
C PRO A 56 6.93 -17.73 -44.01
N LEU A 57 5.66 -17.58 -43.63
CA LEU A 57 5.25 -17.02 -42.34
C LEU A 57 5.92 -17.73 -41.14
N ASP A 58 6.06 -19.06 -41.18
CA ASP A 58 6.73 -19.82 -40.13
C ASP A 58 8.19 -19.38 -39.92
N LEU A 59 8.91 -19.08 -41.01
CA LEU A 59 10.31 -18.62 -40.92
C LEU A 59 10.39 -17.18 -40.41
N ARG A 60 9.40 -16.35 -40.76
CA ARG A 60 9.26 -14.98 -40.25
C ARG A 60 8.94 -14.96 -38.75
N THR A 61 8.10 -15.89 -38.30
CA THR A 61 7.75 -16.11 -36.90
C THR A 61 8.96 -16.59 -36.10
N LYS A 62 9.72 -17.56 -36.63
CA LYS A 62 11.01 -17.98 -36.03
C LYS A 62 12.02 -16.84 -35.94
N ALA A 63 12.08 -15.99 -36.96
CA ALA A 63 12.93 -14.79 -36.90
C ALA A 63 12.49 -13.83 -35.80
N ALA A 64 11.18 -13.63 -35.62
CA ALA A 64 10.65 -12.79 -34.55
C ALA A 64 10.97 -13.35 -33.15
N LEU A 65 10.80 -14.65 -32.93
CA LEU A 65 11.17 -15.32 -31.67
C LEU A 65 12.67 -15.24 -31.39
N ALA A 66 13.50 -15.40 -32.43
CA ALA A 66 14.93 -15.31 -32.29
C ALA A 66 15.39 -13.96 -31.73
N LEU A 67 14.68 -12.85 -32.02
CA LEU A 67 14.96 -11.53 -31.44
C LEU A 67 14.71 -11.49 -29.93
N VAL A 68 13.71 -12.22 -29.42
CA VAL A 68 13.42 -12.33 -27.97
C VAL A 68 14.49 -13.14 -27.25
N GLU A 69 14.96 -14.20 -27.90
CA GLU A 69 15.96 -15.12 -27.33
C GLU A 69 17.36 -14.52 -27.22
N MET A 70 17.66 -13.48 -28.01
CA MET A 70 18.96 -12.82 -28.02
C MET A 70 19.38 -12.30 -26.65
N GLU A 71 20.58 -12.66 -26.22
CA GLU A 71 21.17 -12.16 -24.98
C GLU A 71 21.66 -10.71 -25.13
N PRO A 72 21.40 -9.84 -24.14
CA PRO A 72 22.05 -8.54 -24.04
C PRO A 72 23.56 -8.76 -23.91
N ARG A 73 24.34 -8.28 -24.88
CA ARG A 73 25.80 -8.31 -24.79
C ARG A 73 26.30 -7.12 -23.96
N GLN A 74 27.40 -7.30 -23.23
CA GLN A 74 27.97 -6.28 -22.34
C GLN A 74 28.70 -5.11 -23.06
N SER A 75 28.50 -4.93 -24.37
CA SER A 75 29.21 -3.91 -25.15
C SER A 75 28.35 -2.67 -25.45
N PRO A 76 28.95 -1.48 -25.67
CA PRO A 76 28.20 -0.23 -25.90
C PRO A 76 27.43 -0.17 -27.23
N GLU A 77 27.70 -1.07 -28.18
CA GLU A 77 27.09 -1.11 -29.52
C GLU A 77 25.92 -2.09 -29.62
N VAL A 78 25.34 -2.48 -28.48
CA VAL A 78 24.46 -3.66 -28.40
C VAL A 78 23.01 -3.29 -28.61
N VAL A 79 22.40 -4.08 -29.49
CA VAL A 79 21.01 -3.96 -29.92
C VAL A 79 20.13 -4.79 -28.99
N ASP A 80 19.16 -4.16 -28.35
CA ASP A 80 18.10 -4.84 -27.60
C ASP A 80 17.15 -5.53 -28.59
N GLY A 81 17.18 -6.87 -28.60
CA GLY A 81 16.36 -7.66 -29.51
C GLY A 81 14.86 -7.47 -29.31
N VAL A 82 14.40 -7.22 -28.08
CA VAL A 82 12.98 -6.96 -27.80
C VAL A 82 12.57 -5.60 -28.36
N ALA A 83 13.42 -4.58 -28.23
CA ALA A 83 13.19 -3.27 -28.82
C ALA A 83 13.17 -3.32 -30.37
N GLU A 84 14.08 -4.08 -30.98
CA GLU A 84 14.08 -4.29 -32.43
C GLU A 84 12.84 -5.03 -32.93
N LEU A 85 12.40 -6.06 -32.20
CA LEU A 85 11.17 -6.77 -32.50
C LEU A 85 9.99 -5.78 -32.53
N GLN A 86 9.86 -4.94 -31.50
CA GLN A 86 8.80 -3.94 -31.42
C GLN A 86 8.85 -2.95 -32.60
N SER A 87 10.03 -2.41 -32.90
CA SER A 87 10.26 -1.49 -34.03
C SER A 87 9.96 -2.14 -35.38
N ALA A 88 10.29 -3.42 -35.55
CA ALA A 88 10.06 -4.14 -36.79
C ALA A 88 8.59 -4.52 -36.97
N LEU A 89 7.87 -4.94 -35.91
CA LEU A 89 6.43 -5.20 -35.97
C LEU A 89 5.62 -3.94 -36.35
N GLN A 90 6.01 -2.76 -35.84
CA GLN A 90 5.36 -1.48 -36.20
C GLN A 90 5.44 -1.13 -37.69
N ARG A 91 6.41 -1.70 -38.42
CA ARG A 91 6.61 -1.46 -39.86
C ARG A 91 5.86 -2.44 -40.74
N LEU A 92 5.29 -3.51 -40.18
CA LEU A 92 4.48 -4.49 -40.90
C LEU A 92 3.03 -4.00 -41.03
N ASP A 93 2.35 -4.46 -42.08
CA ASP A 93 0.92 -4.30 -42.20
C ASP A 93 0.17 -5.08 -41.10
N ASP A 94 -1.05 -4.65 -40.79
CA ASP A 94 -1.84 -5.17 -39.67
C ASP A 94 -2.16 -6.67 -39.79
N ALA A 95 -2.32 -7.19 -41.02
CA ALA A 95 -2.65 -8.60 -41.23
C ALA A 95 -1.43 -9.48 -40.96
N THR A 96 -0.29 -9.15 -41.57
CA THR A 96 0.96 -9.87 -41.37
C THR A 96 1.43 -9.77 -39.92
N ARG A 97 1.33 -8.59 -39.30
CA ARG A 97 1.71 -8.38 -37.91
C ARG A 97 0.92 -9.31 -36.97
N ARG A 98 -0.41 -9.39 -37.14
CA ARG A 98 -1.25 -10.29 -36.34
C ARG A 98 -0.88 -11.75 -36.52
N GLN A 99 -0.66 -12.19 -37.76
CA GLN A 99 -0.25 -13.56 -38.07
C GLN A 99 1.09 -13.95 -37.44
N ILE A 100 2.08 -13.03 -37.45
CA ILE A 100 3.36 -13.27 -36.79
C ILE A 100 3.17 -13.34 -35.28
N ILE A 101 2.46 -12.39 -34.66
CA ILE A 101 2.19 -12.40 -33.22
C ILE A 101 1.50 -13.69 -32.80
N GLU A 102 0.44 -14.10 -33.50
CA GLU A 102 -0.28 -15.35 -33.27
C GLU A 102 0.65 -16.57 -33.34
N GLY A 103 1.54 -16.61 -34.33
CA GLY A 103 2.56 -17.65 -34.46
C GLY A 103 3.59 -17.67 -33.32
N MET A 104 3.87 -16.52 -32.68
CA MET A 104 4.83 -16.43 -31.58
C MET A 104 4.25 -16.89 -30.23
N VAL A 105 2.93 -16.78 -30.01
CA VAL A 105 2.31 -17.01 -28.69
C VAL A 105 2.69 -18.35 -28.06
N PRO A 106 2.61 -19.51 -28.76
CA PRO A 106 2.92 -20.80 -28.14
C PRO A 106 4.35 -20.89 -27.60
N ASP A 107 5.32 -20.39 -28.36
CA ASP A 107 6.74 -20.43 -27.97
C ASP A 107 7.05 -19.41 -26.87
N LEU A 108 6.44 -18.23 -26.89
CA LEU A 108 6.57 -17.26 -25.80
C LEU A 108 6.04 -17.80 -24.46
N GLU A 109 4.94 -18.54 -24.47
CA GLU A 109 4.43 -19.21 -23.26
C GLU A 109 5.40 -20.28 -22.73
N VAL A 110 6.07 -21.02 -23.62
CA VAL A 110 7.09 -22.00 -23.24
C VAL A 110 8.31 -21.29 -22.65
N LEU A 111 8.78 -20.23 -23.30
CA LEU A 111 9.92 -19.43 -22.85
C LEU A 111 9.66 -18.78 -21.49
N MET A 112 8.47 -18.19 -21.25
CA MET A 112 8.11 -17.64 -19.94
C MET A 112 8.09 -18.71 -18.85
N ARG A 113 7.64 -19.93 -19.16
CA ARG A 113 7.66 -21.05 -18.20
C ARG A 113 9.06 -21.63 -17.94
N GLY A 114 10.06 -21.23 -18.73
CA GLY A 114 11.44 -21.72 -18.63
C GLY A 114 11.76 -22.94 -19.51
N GLY A 115 10.86 -23.32 -20.43
CA GLY A 115 11.05 -24.49 -21.29
C GLY A 115 11.13 -25.80 -20.50
N ASP A 116 12.08 -26.66 -20.87
CA ASP A 116 12.38 -27.93 -20.18
C ASP A 116 13.35 -27.76 -18.99
N ALA A 117 13.71 -26.52 -18.62
CA ALA A 117 14.59 -26.27 -17.49
C ALA A 117 13.90 -26.68 -16.17
N ALA A 118 14.70 -27.11 -15.19
CA ALA A 118 14.19 -27.41 -13.86
C ALA A 118 13.47 -26.18 -13.27
N PRO A 119 12.38 -26.36 -12.49
CA PRO A 119 11.70 -25.25 -11.84
C PRO A 119 12.69 -24.43 -11.01
N VAL A 120 12.66 -23.11 -11.21
CA VAL A 120 13.45 -22.16 -10.40
C VAL A 120 12.92 -22.22 -8.97
N GLN A 121 13.81 -22.33 -7.98
CA GLN A 121 13.37 -22.33 -6.58
C GLN A 121 12.88 -20.93 -6.18
N SER A 122 11.87 -20.87 -5.32
CA SER A 122 11.33 -19.60 -4.81
C SER A 122 12.44 -18.75 -4.20
N GLY A 123 12.59 -17.50 -4.67
CA GLY A 123 13.61 -16.57 -4.18
C GLY A 123 14.92 -16.53 -4.97
N GLU A 124 15.11 -17.37 -6.00
CA GLU A 124 16.17 -17.20 -6.98
C GLU A 124 15.77 -16.19 -8.07
N ALA A 125 16.75 -15.47 -8.63
CA ALA A 125 16.49 -14.55 -9.73
C ALA A 125 15.96 -15.33 -10.95
N PRO A 126 14.88 -14.88 -11.61
CA PRO A 126 14.35 -15.57 -12.78
C PRO A 126 15.39 -15.55 -13.92
N PRO A 127 15.52 -16.62 -14.71
CA PRO A 127 16.42 -16.65 -15.86
C PRO A 127 16.13 -15.51 -16.83
N ASP A 128 17.18 -14.84 -17.34
CA ASP A 128 17.04 -13.66 -18.20
C ASP A 128 16.16 -13.91 -19.43
N LEU A 129 16.19 -15.12 -19.99
CA LEU A 129 15.34 -15.50 -21.12
C LEU A 129 13.85 -15.47 -20.77
N GLN A 130 13.46 -15.92 -19.56
CA GLN A 130 12.08 -15.81 -19.11
C GLN A 130 11.67 -14.34 -18.96
N VAL A 131 12.57 -13.51 -18.42
CA VAL A 131 12.33 -12.07 -18.24
C VAL A 131 12.11 -11.38 -19.58
N ARG A 132 12.96 -11.66 -20.58
CA ARG A 132 12.81 -11.15 -21.96
C ARG A 132 11.54 -11.64 -22.63
N ALA A 133 11.21 -12.92 -22.50
CA ALA A 133 9.98 -13.47 -23.04
C ALA A 133 8.73 -12.82 -22.43
N LYS A 134 8.75 -12.55 -21.12
CA LYS A 134 7.70 -11.80 -20.43
C LYS A 134 7.61 -10.36 -20.93
N ASP A 135 8.72 -9.64 -21.05
CA ASP A 135 8.71 -8.24 -21.52
C ASP A 135 8.25 -8.14 -22.97
N ALA A 136 8.71 -9.06 -23.84
CA ALA A 136 8.21 -9.16 -25.21
C ALA A 136 6.71 -9.45 -25.22
N SER A 137 6.25 -10.44 -24.46
CA SER A 137 4.82 -10.79 -24.40
C SER A 137 3.96 -9.61 -23.97
N TYR A 138 4.38 -8.84 -22.97
CA TYR A 138 3.68 -7.64 -22.52
C TYR A 138 3.59 -6.57 -23.62
N LEU A 139 4.69 -6.31 -24.32
CA LEU A 139 4.70 -5.35 -25.44
C LEU A 139 3.75 -5.74 -26.58
N LEU A 140 3.64 -7.05 -26.85
CA LEU A 140 2.79 -7.58 -27.91
C LEU A 140 1.29 -7.51 -27.58
N ILE A 141 0.89 -7.44 -26.31
CA ILE A 141 -0.53 -7.38 -25.90
C ILE A 141 -1.27 -6.23 -26.58
N SER A 142 -0.63 -5.06 -26.71
CA SER A 142 -1.25 -3.88 -27.34
C SER A 142 -1.54 -4.04 -28.84
N GLN A 143 -0.92 -5.02 -29.48
CA GLN A 143 -1.01 -5.29 -30.92
C GLN A 143 -1.70 -6.63 -31.23
N ALA A 144 -2.02 -7.42 -30.21
CA ALA A 144 -2.71 -8.69 -30.31
C ALA A 144 -4.23 -8.52 -30.20
N GLU A 145 -4.97 -9.43 -30.81
CA GLU A 145 -6.44 -9.47 -30.77
C GLU A 145 -6.93 -10.87 -30.38
N GLY A 146 -8.16 -10.95 -29.86
CA GLY A 146 -8.84 -12.22 -29.54
C GLY A 146 -8.02 -13.14 -28.64
N GLU A 147 -8.01 -14.43 -28.98
CA GLU A 147 -7.36 -15.49 -28.20
C GLU A 147 -5.86 -15.23 -27.97
N SER A 148 -5.14 -14.70 -28.97
CA SER A 148 -3.71 -14.37 -28.83
C SER A 148 -3.48 -13.33 -27.74
N ARG A 149 -4.33 -12.30 -27.66
CA ARG A 149 -4.24 -11.29 -26.60
C ARG A 149 -4.49 -11.91 -25.23
N ASP A 150 -5.54 -12.72 -25.11
CA ASP A 150 -5.92 -13.35 -23.84
C ASP A 150 -4.84 -14.30 -23.33
N ARG A 151 -4.22 -15.07 -24.23
CA ARG A 151 -3.10 -15.96 -23.92
C ARG A 151 -1.84 -15.21 -23.49
N LEU A 152 -1.51 -14.09 -24.15
CA LEU A 152 -0.37 -13.25 -23.75
C LEU A 152 -0.59 -12.62 -22.37
N VAL A 153 -1.80 -12.08 -22.10
CA VAL A 153 -2.18 -11.57 -20.78
C VAL A 153 -2.05 -12.68 -19.74
N ALA A 154 -2.64 -13.84 -20.00
CA ALA A 154 -2.63 -14.96 -19.08
C ALA A 154 -1.20 -15.46 -18.79
N GLY A 155 -0.36 -15.58 -19.82
CA GLY A 155 1.02 -16.01 -19.69
C GLY A 155 1.89 -15.03 -18.88
N VAL A 156 1.75 -13.73 -19.12
CA VAL A 156 2.48 -12.69 -18.37
C VAL A 156 2.08 -12.68 -16.90
N VAL A 157 0.78 -12.77 -16.59
CA VAL A 157 0.34 -12.80 -15.19
C VAL A 157 0.74 -14.10 -14.51
N ALA A 158 0.56 -15.25 -15.17
CA ALA A 158 0.98 -16.55 -14.65
C ALA A 158 2.49 -16.58 -14.36
N TRP A 159 3.31 -15.87 -15.14
CA TRP A 159 4.73 -15.74 -14.87
C TRP A 159 5.03 -15.08 -13.52
N TYR A 160 4.29 -14.02 -13.15
CA TYR A 160 4.42 -13.42 -11.82
C TYR A 160 3.84 -14.31 -10.72
N VAL A 161 2.74 -15.04 -11.00
CA VAL A 161 2.09 -15.91 -10.00
C VAL A 161 3.02 -17.01 -9.49
N VAL A 162 3.92 -17.52 -10.33
CA VAL A 162 4.89 -18.57 -9.96
C VAL A 162 5.81 -18.16 -8.80
N ASP A 163 6.30 -16.91 -8.79
CA ASP A 163 7.12 -16.36 -7.70
C ASP A 163 6.98 -14.84 -7.70
N PHE A 164 5.89 -14.35 -7.13
CA PHE A 164 5.61 -12.92 -7.15
C PHE A 164 6.69 -12.12 -6.40
N ASN A 165 7.27 -12.69 -5.35
CA ASN A 165 8.29 -12.03 -4.56
C ASN A 165 9.60 -11.84 -5.35
N GLY A 166 10.10 -12.89 -6.01
CA GLY A 166 11.33 -12.82 -6.81
C GLY A 166 11.16 -12.10 -8.15
N ARG A 167 9.93 -12.04 -8.68
CA ARG A 167 9.67 -11.60 -10.06
C ARG A 167 9.05 -10.21 -10.19
N ASN A 168 8.44 -9.66 -9.14
CA ASN A 168 7.66 -8.40 -9.24
C ASN A 168 8.43 -7.20 -9.81
N LEU A 169 9.76 -7.15 -9.66
CA LEU A 169 10.63 -6.08 -10.15
C LEU A 169 11.56 -6.55 -11.29
N ALA A 170 11.41 -7.77 -11.79
CA ALA A 170 12.33 -8.33 -12.77
C ALA A 170 12.00 -7.89 -14.20
N GLY A 171 12.99 -7.31 -14.89
CA GLY A 171 12.92 -6.86 -16.28
C GLY A 171 12.56 -5.38 -16.43
N ASN A 172 12.07 -5.01 -17.61
CA ASN A 172 11.79 -3.61 -17.95
C ASN A 172 10.46 -3.10 -17.39
N TYR A 173 9.52 -3.99 -17.10
CA TYR A 173 8.20 -3.67 -16.58
C TYR A 173 7.94 -4.42 -15.27
N SER A 174 7.54 -3.69 -14.24
CA SER A 174 7.19 -4.28 -12.94
C SER A 174 5.80 -4.93 -12.97
N ALA A 175 5.52 -5.82 -12.03
CA ALA A 175 4.20 -6.40 -11.83
C ALA A 175 3.13 -5.31 -11.66
N GLU A 176 3.39 -4.29 -10.84
CA GLU A 176 2.45 -3.18 -10.65
C GLU A 176 2.15 -2.45 -11.98
N GLN A 177 3.18 -2.11 -12.76
CA GLN A 177 3.00 -1.42 -14.04
C GLN A 177 2.16 -2.24 -15.01
N ILE A 178 2.48 -3.54 -15.14
CA ILE A 178 1.76 -4.45 -16.04
C ILE A 178 0.32 -4.62 -15.57
N ILE A 179 0.08 -4.94 -14.30
CA ILE A 179 -1.27 -5.24 -13.80
C ILE A 179 -2.15 -3.99 -13.88
N ARG A 180 -1.64 -2.79 -13.56
CA ARG A 180 -2.39 -1.53 -13.74
C ARG A 180 -2.73 -1.26 -15.20
N SER A 181 -1.83 -1.58 -16.12
CA SER A 181 -2.06 -1.44 -17.57
C SER A 181 -3.12 -2.40 -18.10
N LEU A 182 -3.14 -3.64 -17.58
CA LEU A 182 -4.06 -4.68 -18.02
C LEU A 182 -5.43 -4.65 -17.32
N GLY A 183 -5.54 -4.03 -16.15
CA GLY A 183 -6.79 -3.79 -15.44
C GLY A 183 -7.39 -5.04 -14.79
N SER A 184 -8.72 -5.12 -14.77
CA SER A 184 -9.46 -6.06 -13.91
C SER A 184 -9.28 -7.54 -14.27
N GLN A 185 -9.10 -7.86 -15.56
CA GLN A 185 -8.77 -9.22 -16.01
C GLN A 185 -7.50 -9.75 -15.35
N ALA A 186 -6.43 -8.93 -15.33
CA ALA A 186 -5.16 -9.33 -14.75
C ALA A 186 -5.21 -9.40 -13.21
N ALA A 187 -5.94 -8.47 -12.57
CA ALA A 187 -6.18 -8.52 -11.14
C ALA A 187 -6.93 -9.79 -10.71
N GLY A 188 -7.89 -10.26 -11.51
CA GLY A 188 -8.60 -11.53 -11.31
C GLY A 188 -7.67 -12.74 -11.19
N MET A 189 -6.60 -12.76 -11.99
CA MET A 189 -5.63 -13.85 -12.02
C MET A 189 -4.64 -13.80 -10.85
N LEU A 190 -4.45 -12.64 -10.22
CA LEU A 190 -3.55 -12.52 -9.06
C LEU A 190 -4.09 -13.22 -7.81
N VAL A 191 -5.41 -13.45 -7.72
CA VAL A 191 -6.01 -14.14 -6.56
C VAL A 191 -5.34 -15.49 -6.33
N ASP A 192 -5.00 -16.19 -7.41
CA ASP A 192 -4.40 -17.54 -7.36
C ASP A 192 -2.91 -17.51 -6.93
N ALA A 193 -2.30 -16.33 -6.81
CA ALA A 193 -0.95 -16.14 -6.25
C ALA A 193 -0.93 -15.90 -4.74
N LEU A 194 -2.08 -15.74 -4.08
CA LEU A 194 -2.14 -15.60 -2.63
C LEU A 194 -1.67 -16.92 -1.98
N ASP A 195 -0.53 -16.87 -1.28
CA ASP A 195 0.06 -18.03 -0.62
C ASP A 195 0.52 -17.68 0.81
N PRO A 196 0.24 -18.53 1.83
CA PRO A 196 0.62 -18.24 3.21
C PRO A 196 2.12 -18.11 3.47
N LYS A 197 2.97 -18.66 2.60
CA LYS A 197 4.43 -18.66 2.71
C LYS A 197 5.04 -17.44 2.01
N MET A 198 4.22 -16.63 1.33
CA MET A 198 4.67 -15.40 0.70
C MET A 198 5.15 -14.38 1.74
N PRO A 199 6.25 -13.63 1.48
CA PRO A 199 6.65 -12.53 2.34
C PRO A 199 5.56 -11.47 2.50
N GLY A 200 5.42 -10.91 3.70
CA GLY A 200 4.32 -9.98 4.02
C GLY A 200 4.20 -8.79 3.07
N ARG A 201 5.31 -8.18 2.64
CA ARG A 201 5.31 -7.07 1.67
C ARG A 201 4.71 -7.46 0.31
N ALA A 202 5.01 -8.67 -0.16
CA ALA A 202 4.50 -9.19 -1.41
C ALA A 202 2.99 -9.45 -1.30
N LEU A 203 2.54 -10.02 -0.17
CA LEU A 203 1.12 -10.26 0.12
C LEU A 203 0.31 -8.95 0.17
N ILE A 204 0.86 -7.93 0.83
CA ILE A 204 0.28 -6.57 0.90
C ILE A 204 0.14 -5.95 -0.49
N MET A 205 1.21 -5.95 -1.29
CA MET A 205 1.17 -5.37 -2.63
C MET A 205 0.16 -6.09 -3.53
N LEU A 206 0.09 -7.41 -3.45
CA LEU A 206 -0.81 -8.20 -4.28
C LEU A 206 -2.29 -7.95 -3.91
N THR A 207 -2.62 -7.90 -2.62
CA THR A 207 -3.97 -7.55 -2.15
C THR A 207 -4.36 -6.12 -2.46
N GLU A 208 -3.42 -5.17 -2.41
CA GLU A 208 -3.64 -3.78 -2.84
C GLU A 208 -4.01 -3.71 -4.33
N LEU A 209 -3.24 -4.36 -5.20
CA LEU A 209 -3.51 -4.39 -6.64
C LEU A 209 -4.88 -5.01 -6.94
N ILE A 210 -5.22 -6.12 -6.26
CA ILE A 210 -6.54 -6.74 -6.41
C ILE A 210 -7.66 -5.79 -5.96
N SER A 211 -7.50 -5.11 -4.83
CA SER A 211 -8.52 -4.19 -4.31
C SER A 211 -8.75 -2.99 -5.25
N GLN A 212 -7.68 -2.44 -5.81
CA GLN A 212 -7.75 -1.25 -6.68
C GLN A 212 -8.30 -1.57 -8.08
N LEU A 213 -8.02 -2.76 -8.62
CA LEU A 213 -8.25 -3.08 -10.03
C LEU A 213 -9.26 -4.20 -10.26
N GLY A 214 -9.50 -5.08 -9.28
CA GLY A 214 -10.41 -6.21 -9.40
C GLY A 214 -11.88 -5.77 -9.42
N GLU A 215 -12.70 -6.54 -10.12
CA GLU A 215 -14.17 -6.44 -10.02
C GLU A 215 -14.66 -6.98 -8.67
N GLU A 216 -15.92 -6.71 -8.34
CA GLU A 216 -16.56 -7.14 -7.08
C GLU A 216 -16.38 -8.64 -6.80
N GLU A 217 -16.60 -9.51 -7.79
CA GLU A 217 -16.39 -10.97 -7.66
C GLU A 217 -14.93 -11.33 -7.33
N THR A 218 -13.98 -10.63 -7.96
CA THR A 218 -12.55 -10.83 -7.70
C THR A 218 -12.19 -10.41 -6.28
N LYS A 219 -12.72 -9.28 -5.80
CA LYS A 219 -12.49 -8.79 -4.43
C LYS A 219 -13.07 -9.75 -3.40
N ALA A 220 -14.29 -10.25 -3.62
CA ALA A 220 -14.93 -11.23 -2.75
C ALA A 220 -14.13 -12.54 -2.67
N ARG A 221 -13.62 -13.04 -3.81
CA ARG A 221 -12.74 -14.22 -3.85
C ARG A 221 -11.43 -13.98 -3.10
N ALA A 222 -10.78 -12.84 -3.33
CA ALA A 222 -9.53 -12.49 -2.64
C ALA A 222 -9.73 -12.32 -1.13
N ALA A 223 -10.87 -11.77 -0.72
CA ALA A 223 -11.26 -11.61 0.67
C ALA A 223 -11.45 -12.97 1.37
N ALA A 224 -12.09 -13.94 0.70
CA ALA A 224 -12.15 -15.30 1.20
C ALA A 224 -10.76 -15.94 1.33
N ALA A 225 -9.93 -15.81 0.28
CA ALA A 225 -8.59 -16.38 0.24
C ALA A 225 -7.66 -15.80 1.34
N ILE A 226 -7.65 -14.48 1.56
CA ILE A 226 -6.78 -13.87 2.58
C ILE A 226 -7.19 -14.26 4.00
N VAL A 227 -8.50 -14.46 4.26
CA VAL A 227 -9.01 -14.94 5.55
C VAL A 227 -8.65 -16.41 5.77
N GLU A 228 -8.72 -17.24 4.74
CA GLU A 228 -8.28 -18.64 4.83
C GLU A 228 -6.77 -18.75 5.07
N LEU A 229 -5.98 -17.95 4.35
CA LEU A 229 -4.53 -17.88 4.47
C LEU A 229 -4.10 -17.50 5.89
N GLU A 230 -4.70 -16.45 6.46
CA GLU A 230 -4.38 -16.03 7.82
C GLU A 230 -4.75 -17.10 8.86
N ARG A 231 -5.90 -17.78 8.71
CA ARG A 231 -6.25 -18.91 9.57
C ARG A 231 -5.27 -20.07 9.44
N HIS A 232 -4.81 -20.37 8.23
CA HIS A 232 -3.78 -21.37 8.00
C HIS A 232 -2.47 -21.00 8.70
N MET A 233 -2.08 -19.72 8.65
CA MET A 233 -0.90 -19.22 9.36
C MET A 233 -0.98 -19.41 10.88
N GLU A 234 -2.18 -19.37 11.48
CA GLU A 234 -2.35 -19.65 12.91
C GLU A 234 -2.10 -21.12 13.29
N GLY A 235 -2.22 -22.03 12.31
CA GLY A 235 -2.15 -23.48 12.51
C GLY A 235 -0.75 -24.03 12.78
N GLU A 236 -0.72 -25.30 13.22
CA GLU A 236 0.52 -26.02 13.53
C GLU A 236 1.33 -26.34 12.26
N GLU A 237 0.66 -26.63 11.14
CA GLU A 237 1.33 -26.94 9.87
C GLU A 237 2.24 -25.80 9.40
N PHE A 238 1.74 -24.56 9.48
CA PHE A 238 2.51 -23.38 9.14
C PHE A 238 3.67 -23.15 10.13
N LEU A 239 3.44 -23.41 11.42
CA LEU A 239 4.47 -23.30 12.44
C LEU A 239 5.60 -24.31 12.21
N GLU A 240 5.29 -25.56 11.85
CA GLU A 240 6.28 -26.58 11.49
C GLU A 240 7.07 -26.18 10.25
N TRP A 241 6.40 -25.68 9.21
CA TRP A 241 7.08 -25.16 8.02
C TRP A 241 8.07 -24.03 8.38
N LEU A 242 7.68 -23.09 9.27
CA LEU A 242 8.56 -22.00 9.71
C LEU A 242 9.84 -22.46 10.43
N LYS A 243 9.87 -23.69 10.98
CA LYS A 243 11.09 -24.21 11.62
C LYS A 243 12.21 -24.44 10.62
N GLU A 244 11.89 -24.83 9.37
CA GLU A 244 12.88 -25.09 8.32
C GLU A 244 13.74 -23.85 7.98
N PRO A 245 13.17 -22.69 7.59
CA PRO A 245 13.96 -21.49 7.31
C PRO A 245 14.67 -20.95 8.56
N VAL A 246 14.10 -21.14 9.76
CA VAL A 246 14.79 -20.80 11.02
C VAL A 246 16.03 -21.66 11.23
N ILE A 247 15.94 -22.97 11.00
CA ILE A 247 17.08 -23.89 11.06
C ILE A 247 18.15 -23.50 10.04
N ALA A 248 17.75 -23.18 8.81
CA ALA A 248 18.66 -22.73 7.76
C ALA A 248 19.41 -21.46 8.18
N ALA A 249 18.70 -20.43 8.67
CA ALA A 249 19.31 -19.17 9.12
C ALA A 249 20.25 -19.37 10.33
N LEU A 250 19.90 -20.26 11.26
CA LEU A 250 20.77 -20.57 12.41
C LEU A 250 22.05 -21.28 11.97
N ARG A 251 21.97 -22.20 10.99
CA ARG A 251 23.14 -22.88 10.41
C ARG A 251 24.02 -21.93 9.61
N GLU A 252 23.44 -20.96 8.91
CA GLU A 252 24.22 -19.93 8.21
C GLU A 252 25.02 -19.07 9.21
N THR A 253 24.41 -18.74 10.36
CA THR A 253 25.07 -17.95 11.41
C THR A 253 26.13 -18.75 12.17
N ASN A 254 25.92 -20.05 12.39
CA ASN A 254 26.86 -20.93 13.07
C ASN A 254 26.82 -22.36 12.48
N PRO A 255 27.61 -22.64 11.43
CA PRO A 255 27.54 -23.89 10.68
C PRO A 255 27.84 -25.16 11.49
N ASP A 256 28.68 -25.04 12.51
CA ASP A 256 29.18 -26.18 13.29
C ASP A 256 28.30 -26.50 14.51
N ALA A 257 27.31 -25.66 14.82
CA ALA A 257 26.41 -25.85 15.97
C ALA A 257 25.08 -26.48 15.55
N GLU A 258 24.67 -27.53 16.26
CA GLU A 258 23.34 -28.12 16.07
C GLU A 258 22.26 -27.16 16.61
N PRO A 259 21.26 -26.77 15.80
CA PRO A 259 20.19 -25.90 16.27
C PRO A 259 19.38 -26.51 17.41
N ASN A 260 19.34 -25.83 18.56
CA ASN A 260 18.53 -26.25 19.70
C ASN A 260 17.02 -26.18 19.36
N ALA A 261 16.30 -27.30 19.56
CA ALA A 261 14.88 -27.43 19.20
C ALA A 261 13.96 -26.41 19.91
N ASP A 262 14.16 -26.14 21.20
CA ASP A 262 13.36 -25.15 21.94
C ASP A 262 13.58 -23.74 21.39
N ARG A 263 14.83 -23.41 21.02
CA ARG A 263 15.14 -22.12 20.38
C ARG A 263 14.47 -22.01 19.02
N VAL A 264 14.51 -23.07 18.21
CA VAL A 264 13.84 -23.11 16.90
C VAL A 264 12.33 -22.91 17.07
N GLY A 265 11.68 -23.60 18.01
CA GLY A 265 10.25 -23.45 18.29
C GLY A 265 9.85 -22.04 18.72
N ARG A 266 10.64 -21.40 19.60
CA ARG A 266 10.40 -20.00 20.01
C ARG A 266 10.54 -19.01 18.85
N LEU A 267 11.57 -19.18 18.02
CA LEU A 267 11.79 -18.32 16.85
C LEU A 267 10.71 -18.53 15.77
N ALA A 268 10.28 -19.78 15.53
CA ALA A 268 9.18 -20.06 14.63
C ALA A 268 7.87 -19.42 15.10
N THR A 269 7.59 -19.47 16.41
CA THR A 269 6.43 -18.80 17.00
C THR A 269 6.50 -17.28 16.79
N LEU A 270 7.65 -16.65 17.10
CA LEU A 270 7.85 -15.22 16.88
C LEU A 270 7.70 -14.84 15.40
N ASN A 271 8.25 -15.65 14.49
CA ASN A 271 8.12 -15.42 13.06
C ASN A 271 6.65 -15.53 12.62
N ARG A 272 5.90 -16.53 13.10
CA ARG A 272 4.46 -16.66 12.82
C ARG A 272 3.70 -15.40 13.23
N GLU A 273 3.95 -14.90 14.44
CA GLU A 273 3.35 -13.65 14.91
C GLU A 273 3.67 -12.47 13.99
N ASN A 274 4.91 -12.37 13.52
CA ASN A 274 5.32 -11.33 12.57
C ASN A 274 4.65 -11.50 11.20
N PHE A 275 4.55 -12.71 10.65
CA PHE A 275 3.89 -12.99 9.36
C PHE A 275 2.43 -12.54 9.38
N ILE A 276 1.71 -12.85 10.45
CA ILE A 276 0.30 -12.48 10.60
C ILE A 276 0.18 -10.96 10.82
N THR A 277 0.92 -10.42 11.80
CA THR A 277 0.74 -9.04 12.27
C THR A 277 1.25 -7.99 11.28
N THR A 278 2.32 -8.31 10.53
CA THR A 278 2.97 -7.37 9.59
C THR A 278 2.77 -7.74 8.12
N GLY A 279 2.14 -8.87 7.83
CA GLY A 279 1.82 -9.33 6.48
C GLY A 279 0.31 -9.50 6.27
N ALA A 280 -0.26 -10.56 6.82
CA ALA A 280 -1.66 -10.92 6.54
C ALA A 280 -2.68 -9.87 7.00
N ILE A 281 -2.56 -9.35 8.22
CA ILE A 281 -3.51 -8.34 8.74
C ILE A 281 -3.42 -7.01 7.96
N PRO A 282 -2.22 -6.46 7.69
CA PRO A 282 -2.11 -5.29 6.81
C PRO A 282 -2.65 -5.54 5.39
N ALA A 283 -2.46 -6.74 4.84
CA ALA A 283 -3.03 -7.12 3.54
C ALA A 283 -4.57 -7.13 3.57
N MET A 284 -5.17 -7.61 4.67
CA MET A 284 -6.63 -7.56 4.89
C MET A 284 -7.19 -6.14 4.87
N LYS A 285 -6.42 -5.10 5.23
CA LYS A 285 -6.89 -3.69 5.19
C LYS A 285 -7.46 -3.32 3.82
N TYR A 286 -6.83 -3.75 2.74
CA TYR A 286 -7.25 -3.42 1.37
C TYR A 286 -8.57 -4.08 0.97
N LEU A 287 -8.99 -5.13 1.68
CA LEU A 287 -10.22 -5.86 1.44
C LEU A 287 -11.20 -5.76 2.62
N ALA A 288 -10.97 -4.83 3.56
CA ALA A 288 -11.80 -4.69 4.76
C ALA A 288 -13.24 -4.23 4.47
N SER A 289 -13.52 -3.74 3.25
CA SER A 289 -14.87 -3.47 2.78
C SER A 289 -15.70 -4.74 2.61
N GLU A 290 -15.06 -5.89 2.41
CA GLU A 290 -15.72 -7.19 2.31
C GLU A 290 -16.09 -7.71 3.72
N ASP A 291 -17.35 -8.08 3.93
CA ASP A 291 -17.87 -8.46 5.25
C ASP A 291 -17.08 -9.61 5.89
N ILE A 292 -16.63 -10.60 5.10
CA ILE A 292 -15.84 -11.74 5.60
C ILE A 292 -14.50 -11.30 6.22
N VAL A 293 -13.83 -10.31 5.63
CA VAL A 293 -12.56 -9.77 6.14
C VAL A 293 -12.83 -8.93 7.37
N ARG A 294 -13.86 -8.07 7.31
CA ARG A 294 -14.27 -7.22 8.42
C ARG A 294 -14.60 -8.03 9.67
N GLU A 295 -15.41 -9.07 9.54
CA GLU A 295 -15.77 -9.96 10.64
C GLU A 295 -14.56 -10.74 11.17
N ARG A 296 -13.62 -11.13 10.30
CA ARG A 296 -12.39 -11.76 10.74
C ARG A 296 -11.53 -10.81 11.56
N LEU A 297 -11.32 -9.57 11.10
CA LEU A 297 -10.55 -8.55 11.81
C LEU A 297 -11.19 -8.22 13.18
N LEU A 298 -12.52 -8.06 13.24
CA LEU A 298 -13.24 -7.88 14.51
C LEU A 298 -13.10 -9.09 15.45
N THR A 299 -12.99 -10.30 14.89
CA THR A 299 -12.72 -11.53 15.65
C THR A 299 -11.34 -11.56 16.23
N ILE A 300 -10.32 -11.20 15.46
CA ILE A 300 -8.95 -11.08 15.96
C ILE A 300 -8.91 -10.04 17.08
N ALA A 301 -9.45 -8.83 16.85
CA ALA A 301 -9.50 -7.75 17.84
C ALA A 301 -10.21 -8.15 19.15
N GLY A 302 -11.24 -8.98 19.04
CA GLY A 302 -12.06 -9.50 20.14
C GLY A 302 -11.43 -10.64 20.96
N THR A 303 -10.24 -11.11 20.62
CA THR A 303 -9.59 -12.24 21.32
C THR A 303 -9.25 -11.87 22.76
N ASP A 304 -9.67 -12.70 23.73
CA ASP A 304 -9.36 -12.52 25.15
C ASP A 304 -7.98 -13.09 25.51
N ASP A 305 -6.94 -12.44 24.99
CA ASP A 305 -5.55 -12.71 25.35
C ASP A 305 -4.78 -11.38 25.42
N ALA A 306 -4.13 -11.16 26.57
CA ALA A 306 -3.40 -9.95 26.95
C ALA A 306 -1.87 -10.13 26.84
N SER A 307 -1.40 -11.22 26.24
CA SER A 307 0.01 -11.40 25.92
C SER A 307 0.49 -10.32 24.95
N ALA A 308 1.70 -9.80 25.15
CA ALA A 308 2.22 -8.70 24.34
C ALA A 308 2.12 -8.92 22.82
N PRO A 309 2.45 -10.10 22.25
CA PRO A 309 2.26 -10.36 20.81
C PRO A 309 0.79 -10.26 20.38
N MET A 310 -0.12 -10.80 21.19
CA MET A 310 -1.55 -10.74 20.89
C MET A 310 -2.10 -9.31 20.98
N VAL A 311 -1.61 -8.49 21.93
CA VAL A 311 -2.00 -7.08 22.00
C VAL A 311 -1.65 -6.35 20.69
N VAL A 312 -0.43 -6.56 20.17
CA VAL A 312 -0.02 -5.96 18.88
C VAL A 312 -0.88 -6.48 17.73
N ARG A 313 -1.19 -7.78 17.70
CA ARG A 313 -2.06 -8.38 16.67
C ARG A 313 -3.48 -7.79 16.70
N ARG A 314 -4.08 -7.68 17.90
CA ARG A 314 -5.41 -7.09 18.12
C ARG A 314 -5.46 -5.63 17.68
N MET A 315 -4.42 -4.85 18.02
CA MET A 315 -4.28 -3.46 17.55
C MET A 315 -4.18 -3.39 16.03
N SER A 316 -3.33 -4.23 15.41
CA SER A 316 -3.17 -4.28 13.96
C SER A 316 -4.50 -4.58 13.26
N ALA A 317 -5.30 -5.49 13.81
CA ALA A 317 -6.63 -5.81 13.28
C ALA A 317 -7.61 -4.63 13.37
N LEU A 318 -7.62 -3.90 14.49
CA LEU A 318 -8.44 -2.68 14.62
C LEU A 318 -7.96 -1.56 13.68
N LEU A 319 -6.66 -1.43 13.45
CA LEU A 319 -6.11 -0.46 12.48
C LEU A 319 -6.49 -0.83 11.03
N ALA A 320 -6.51 -2.12 10.69
CA ALA A 320 -6.93 -2.59 9.38
C ALA A 320 -8.44 -2.36 9.10
N LEU A 321 -9.25 -2.15 10.14
CA LEU A 321 -10.69 -1.84 10.03
C LEU A 321 -11.01 -0.35 9.77
N GLU A 322 -10.00 0.51 9.66
CA GLU A 322 -10.16 1.95 9.42
C GLU A 322 -11.11 2.25 8.27
N GLY A 323 -12.14 3.06 8.54
CA GLY A 323 -13.13 3.48 7.54
C GLY A 323 -14.06 2.37 7.02
N ASN A 324 -13.90 1.13 7.52
CA ASN A 324 -14.64 -0.04 7.04
C ASN A 324 -15.62 -0.58 8.08
N VAL A 325 -15.78 0.06 9.24
CA VAL A 325 -16.79 -0.30 10.24
C VAL A 325 -18.09 0.48 10.03
N ALA A 326 -19.19 -0.10 10.47
CA ALA A 326 -20.54 0.45 10.36
C ALA A 326 -21.35 0.16 11.63
N GLU A 327 -22.54 0.76 11.74
CA GLU A 327 -23.41 0.67 12.93
C GLU A 327 -23.66 -0.76 13.47
N PRO A 328 -23.81 -1.83 12.66
CA PRO A 328 -23.95 -3.20 13.16
C PRO A 328 -22.79 -3.68 14.05
N HIS A 329 -21.60 -3.08 13.91
CA HIS A 329 -20.40 -3.46 14.66
C HIS A 329 -20.21 -2.64 15.93
N LEU A 330 -21.07 -1.64 16.16
CA LEU A 330 -20.91 -0.66 17.23
C LEU A 330 -20.81 -1.31 18.61
N ASP A 331 -21.73 -2.23 18.93
CA ASP A 331 -21.79 -2.84 20.26
C ASP A 331 -20.51 -3.65 20.57
N ARG A 332 -19.92 -4.30 19.56
CA ARG A 332 -18.66 -5.05 19.69
C ARG A 332 -17.47 -4.12 19.90
N LEU A 333 -17.42 -2.99 19.20
CA LEU A 333 -16.36 -1.99 19.36
C LEU A 333 -16.49 -1.24 20.69
N LEU A 334 -17.70 -0.95 21.15
CA LEU A 334 -17.94 -0.41 22.49
C LEU A 334 -17.51 -1.39 23.57
N ALA A 335 -17.77 -2.69 23.41
CA ALA A 335 -17.26 -3.69 24.34
C ALA A 335 -15.72 -3.67 24.42
N LEU A 336 -15.01 -3.49 23.30
CA LEU A 336 -13.56 -3.35 23.30
C LEU A 336 -13.08 -2.02 23.91
N ALA A 337 -13.80 -0.93 23.67
CA ALA A 337 -13.41 0.41 24.13
C ALA A 337 -13.69 0.65 25.62
N LEU A 338 -14.77 0.07 26.15
CA LEU A 338 -15.32 0.42 27.47
C LEU A 338 -15.06 -0.62 28.56
N THR A 339 -14.62 -1.84 28.21
CA THR A 339 -14.47 -2.92 29.20
C THR A 339 -13.18 -2.77 30.01
N ASP A 340 -13.31 -2.78 31.33
CA ASP A 340 -12.20 -2.87 32.28
C ASP A 340 -11.37 -4.14 32.00
N GLY A 341 -10.04 -4.02 31.96
CA GLY A 341 -9.13 -5.14 31.71
C GLY A 341 -8.73 -5.33 30.24
N VAL A 342 -9.39 -4.64 29.29
CA VAL A 342 -8.85 -4.53 27.93
C VAL A 342 -7.60 -3.63 27.97
N PRO A 343 -6.48 -4.02 27.32
CA PRO A 343 -5.28 -3.19 27.29
C PRO A 343 -5.55 -1.77 26.76
N PRO A 344 -4.97 -0.73 27.40
CA PRO A 344 -5.18 0.67 27.04
C PRO A 344 -4.97 0.99 25.56
N GLU A 345 -4.01 0.35 24.93
CA GLU A 345 -3.64 0.54 23.53
C GLU A 345 -4.71 0.01 22.57
N ILE A 346 -5.41 -1.07 22.97
CA ILE A 346 -6.54 -1.62 22.19
C ILE A 346 -7.76 -0.73 22.34
N GLN A 347 -8.04 -0.25 23.55
CA GLN A 347 -9.16 0.64 23.81
C GLN A 347 -9.07 1.92 22.98
N ASP A 348 -7.88 2.52 22.85
CA ASP A 348 -7.70 3.75 22.06
C ASP A 348 -8.06 3.56 20.59
N VAL A 349 -7.58 2.47 19.99
CA VAL A 349 -7.88 2.15 18.59
C VAL A 349 -9.35 1.76 18.44
N ALA A 350 -9.93 1.04 19.42
CA ALA A 350 -11.36 0.73 19.42
C ALA A 350 -12.22 2.00 19.50
N PHE A 351 -11.87 2.99 20.33
CA PHE A 351 -12.51 4.30 20.35
C PHE A 351 -12.41 4.98 18.98
N ALA A 352 -11.25 4.93 18.31
CA ALA A 352 -11.13 5.47 16.96
C ALA A 352 -12.12 4.79 15.98
N ARG A 353 -12.32 3.48 16.08
CA ARG A 353 -13.31 2.74 15.25
C ARG A 353 -14.76 3.06 15.62
N VAL A 354 -15.07 3.32 16.88
CA VAL A 354 -16.38 3.89 17.25
C VAL A 354 -16.57 5.27 16.61
N GLY A 355 -15.53 6.09 16.60
CA GLY A 355 -15.51 7.40 15.95
C GLY A 355 -15.71 7.36 14.44
N ASP A 356 -15.23 6.33 13.75
CA ASP A 356 -15.48 6.13 12.32
C ASP A 356 -16.97 5.93 12.01
N ILE A 357 -17.71 5.24 12.90
CA ILE A 357 -19.14 4.94 12.73
C ILE A 357 -19.98 6.21 12.85
N ARG A 358 -19.59 7.16 13.72
CA ARG A 358 -20.31 8.42 14.00
C ARG A 358 -21.80 8.23 14.39
N SER A 359 -22.15 7.10 15.01
CA SER A 359 -23.52 6.85 15.45
C SER A 359 -23.76 7.43 16.85
N THR A 360 -24.76 8.30 16.97
CA THR A 360 -25.21 8.87 18.26
C THR A 360 -25.71 7.81 19.24
N ARG A 361 -26.01 6.59 18.75
CA ARG A 361 -26.34 5.43 19.57
C ARG A 361 -25.21 5.00 20.51
N ALA A 362 -23.98 5.45 20.24
CA ALA A 362 -22.81 5.20 21.08
C ALA A 362 -22.78 6.04 22.37
N ILE A 363 -23.42 7.23 22.35
CA ILE A 363 -23.31 8.24 23.41
C ILE A 363 -23.80 7.72 24.78
N PRO A 364 -24.97 7.06 24.90
CA PRO A 364 -25.46 6.62 26.21
C PRO A 364 -24.50 5.66 26.94
N ALA A 365 -23.73 4.85 26.18
CA ALA A 365 -22.76 3.92 26.75
C ALA A 365 -21.48 4.62 27.24
N MET A 366 -21.19 5.81 26.74
CA MET A 366 -19.99 6.59 27.11
C MET A 366 -20.22 7.48 28.33
N TRP A 367 -21.47 7.91 28.59
CA TRP A 367 -21.77 8.78 29.74
C TRP A 367 -21.25 8.27 31.10
N PRO A 368 -21.38 6.98 31.44
CA PRO A 368 -20.83 6.47 32.69
C PRO A 368 -19.32 6.67 32.84
N LEU A 369 -18.56 6.70 31.73
CA LEU A 369 -17.13 6.99 31.75
C LEU A 369 -16.84 8.49 31.87
N VAL A 370 -17.65 9.34 31.23
CA VAL A 370 -17.53 10.80 31.34
C VAL A 370 -17.74 11.26 32.78
N GLU A 371 -18.66 10.62 33.50
CA GLU A 371 -18.99 10.94 34.90
C GLU A 371 -17.95 10.40 35.92
N LEU A 372 -16.86 9.75 35.48
CA LEU A 372 -15.86 9.18 36.37
C LEU A 372 -14.99 10.26 37.04
N GLY A 373 -15.23 10.50 38.33
CA GLY A 373 -14.35 11.32 39.19
C GLY A 373 -13.05 10.63 39.64
N ASP A 374 -12.84 9.36 39.29
CA ASP A 374 -11.64 8.60 39.63
C ASP A 374 -10.44 9.04 38.77
N ASN A 375 -9.46 9.68 39.40
CA ASN A 375 -8.26 10.17 38.72
C ASN A 375 -7.39 9.04 38.14
N ASP A 376 -7.43 7.83 38.70
CA ASP A 376 -6.72 6.68 38.15
C ASP A 376 -7.34 6.21 36.82
N LYS A 377 -8.61 6.58 36.59
CA LYS A 377 -9.36 6.34 35.35
C LYS A 377 -9.56 7.59 34.50
N GLN A 378 -8.84 8.68 34.77
CA GLN A 378 -8.96 9.95 34.04
C GLN A 378 -8.87 9.79 32.51
N ARG A 379 -7.97 8.94 32.01
CA ARG A 379 -7.83 8.68 30.57
C ARG A 379 -9.12 8.18 29.93
N TYR A 380 -9.90 7.35 30.64
CA TYR A 380 -11.17 6.83 30.16
C TYR A 380 -12.21 7.94 30.07
N ARG A 381 -12.30 8.79 31.10
CA ARG A 381 -13.15 9.98 31.10
C ARG A 381 -12.83 10.86 29.90
N TRP A 382 -11.56 11.24 29.75
CA TRP A 382 -11.10 12.09 28.65
C TRP A 382 -11.49 11.50 27.29
N ARG A 383 -11.15 10.24 27.04
CA ARG A 383 -11.40 9.64 25.74
C ARG A 383 -12.90 9.51 25.41
N ALA A 384 -13.71 9.12 26.40
CA ALA A 384 -15.16 9.02 26.25
C ALA A 384 -15.79 10.40 26.01
N ALA A 385 -15.37 11.42 26.75
CA ALA A 385 -15.84 12.78 26.63
C ALA A 385 -15.54 13.40 25.26
N GLU A 386 -14.32 13.24 24.74
CA GLU A 386 -14.01 13.68 23.38
C GLU A 386 -14.89 12.98 22.33
N MET A 387 -15.15 11.69 22.51
CA MET A 387 -15.95 10.92 21.57
C MET A 387 -17.42 11.33 21.60
N VAL A 388 -17.98 11.56 22.79
CA VAL A 388 -19.30 12.15 22.97
C VAL A 388 -19.41 13.47 22.23
N LEU A 389 -18.46 14.40 22.43
CA LEU A 389 -18.47 15.70 21.77
C LEU A 389 -18.34 15.55 20.26
N GLN A 390 -17.45 14.67 19.79
CA GLN A 390 -17.24 14.43 18.36
C GLN A 390 -18.48 13.85 17.66
N ILE A 391 -19.21 12.93 18.30
CA ILE A 391 -20.38 12.26 17.72
C ILE A 391 -21.65 13.10 17.89
N GLY A 392 -21.86 13.66 19.07
CA GLY A 392 -23.08 14.37 19.43
C GLY A 392 -23.14 15.82 18.92
N GLY A 393 -21.99 16.41 18.56
CA GLY A 393 -21.92 17.78 18.07
C GLY A 393 -22.45 18.80 19.09
N GLY A 394 -23.05 19.88 18.58
CA GLY A 394 -23.55 20.98 19.42
C GLY A 394 -24.67 20.57 20.38
N ASP A 395 -25.46 19.55 20.03
CA ASP A 395 -26.65 19.14 20.77
C ASP A 395 -26.32 18.55 22.16
N VAL A 396 -25.14 17.94 22.30
CA VAL A 396 -24.71 17.32 23.56
C VAL A 396 -23.90 18.25 24.46
N VAL A 397 -23.49 19.43 23.99
CA VAL A 397 -22.56 20.31 24.73
C VAL A 397 -23.13 20.72 26.09
N GLY A 398 -24.42 21.02 26.16
CA GLY A 398 -25.08 21.36 27.43
C GLY A 398 -25.11 20.20 28.42
N GLU A 399 -25.44 18.99 27.95
CA GLU A 399 -25.44 17.78 28.77
C GLU A 399 -24.03 17.38 29.20
N PHE A 400 -23.05 17.55 28.30
CA PHE A 400 -21.64 17.30 28.56
C PHE A 400 -21.13 18.08 29.77
N PHE A 401 -21.31 19.40 29.79
CA PHE A 401 -20.90 20.23 30.95
C PHE A 401 -21.62 19.80 32.23
N ALA A 402 -22.90 19.43 32.15
CA ALA A 402 -23.67 18.98 33.31
C ALA A 402 -23.24 17.60 33.86
N LYS A 403 -22.49 16.82 33.09
CA LYS A 403 -22.04 15.46 33.45
C LYS A 403 -20.57 15.37 33.82
N LEU A 404 -19.80 16.44 33.65
CA LEU A 404 -18.41 16.44 34.10
C LEU A 404 -18.34 16.27 35.63
N PRO A 405 -17.48 15.38 36.14
CA PRO A 405 -17.38 15.13 37.58
C PRO A 405 -16.90 16.38 38.31
N GLU A 406 -17.57 16.65 39.43
CA GLU A 406 -17.27 17.73 40.37
C GLU A 406 -16.80 17.13 41.71
N GLY A 407 -16.00 17.90 42.46
CA GLY A 407 -15.53 17.53 43.79
C GLY A 407 -14.08 17.94 44.04
N ASP A 408 -13.73 18.11 45.32
CA ASP A 408 -12.41 18.61 45.74
C ASP A 408 -11.25 17.66 45.37
N GLU A 409 -11.56 16.37 45.16
CA GLU A 409 -10.58 15.34 44.80
C GLU A 409 -10.48 15.10 43.29
N VAL A 410 -11.37 15.69 42.47
CA VAL A 410 -11.37 15.50 41.02
C VAL A 410 -10.34 16.42 40.37
N LYS A 411 -9.45 15.85 39.57
CA LYS A 411 -8.39 16.57 38.87
C LYS A 411 -8.64 16.57 37.37
N TYR A 412 -8.29 17.67 36.71
CA TYR A 412 -8.29 17.80 35.25
C TYR A 412 -6.93 18.28 34.77
N GLU A 413 -6.33 17.53 33.84
CA GLU A 413 -5.11 17.97 33.18
C GLU A 413 -5.41 19.09 32.17
N PRO A 414 -4.49 20.05 31.94
CA PRO A 414 -4.68 21.10 30.95
C PRO A 414 -5.06 20.56 29.56
N GLU A 415 -4.40 19.48 29.13
CA GLU A 415 -4.60 18.86 27.82
C GLU A 415 -5.98 18.21 27.69
N GLU A 416 -6.55 17.69 28.78
CA GLU A 416 -7.91 17.15 28.81
C GLU A 416 -8.94 18.26 28.52
N LEU A 417 -8.85 19.37 29.24
CA LEU A 417 -9.76 20.50 29.07
C LEU A 417 -9.58 21.17 27.70
N GLU A 418 -8.34 21.26 27.22
CA GLU A 418 -8.01 21.75 25.89
C GLU A 418 -8.58 20.84 24.79
N GLY A 419 -8.50 19.52 24.97
CA GLY A 419 -9.11 18.53 24.08
C GLY A 419 -10.60 18.77 23.91
N TYR A 420 -11.33 18.94 25.03
CA TYR A 420 -12.77 19.26 24.99
C TYR A 420 -13.08 20.55 24.25
N ALA A 421 -12.36 21.63 24.57
CA ALA A 421 -12.52 22.91 23.90
C ALA A 421 -12.25 22.82 22.39
N THR A 422 -11.22 22.06 22.00
CA THR A 422 -10.85 21.81 20.60
C THR A 422 -11.94 21.05 19.85
N ARG A 423 -12.55 20.02 20.47
CA ARG A 423 -13.69 19.30 19.86
C ARG A 423 -14.88 20.23 19.62
N MET A 424 -15.22 21.08 20.60
CA MET A 424 -16.30 22.06 20.45
C MET A 424 -16.00 23.10 19.36
N ALA A 425 -14.74 23.52 19.23
CA ALA A 425 -14.31 24.47 18.22
C ALA A 425 -14.41 23.93 16.78
N HIS A 426 -14.44 22.61 16.58
CA HIS A 426 -14.60 21.99 15.27
C HIS A 426 -16.05 21.65 14.90
N MET A 427 -17.02 21.98 15.77
CA MET A 427 -18.44 21.71 15.52
C MET A 427 -19.04 22.66 14.49
N SER A 428 -20.09 22.19 13.80
CA SER A 428 -20.92 23.01 12.93
C SER A 428 -22.41 22.65 13.15
N PRO A 429 -23.27 23.60 13.59
CA PRO A 429 -22.93 24.98 13.98
C PRO A 429 -22.08 25.04 15.26
N LEU A 430 -21.36 26.16 15.43
CA LEU A 430 -20.56 26.40 16.64
C LEU A 430 -21.45 26.54 17.88
N PRO A 431 -21.11 25.90 19.02
CA PRO A 431 -21.90 25.94 20.25
C PRO A 431 -21.67 27.22 21.08
N THR A 432 -21.34 28.34 20.43
CA THR A 432 -20.84 29.57 21.07
C THR A 432 -21.72 30.07 22.20
N GLN A 433 -23.05 30.05 22.05
CA GLN A 433 -23.95 30.52 23.10
C GLN A 433 -23.91 29.66 24.36
N VAL A 434 -23.86 28.33 24.20
CA VAL A 434 -23.79 27.38 25.32
C VAL A 434 -22.46 27.55 26.05
N VAL A 435 -21.36 27.60 25.29
CA VAL A 435 -20.01 27.78 25.85
C VAL A 435 -19.84 29.14 26.52
N ARG A 436 -20.44 30.21 25.97
CA ARG A 436 -20.43 31.55 26.61
C ARG A 436 -21.06 31.54 28.01
N GLY A 437 -22.11 30.73 28.21
CA GLY A 437 -22.74 30.57 29.52
C GLY A 437 -21.77 30.01 30.56
N GLN A 438 -20.84 29.15 30.13
CA GLN A 438 -19.90 28.48 31.03
C GLN A 438 -18.79 29.39 31.58
N LEU A 439 -18.57 30.57 30.99
CA LEU A 439 -17.69 31.60 31.59
C LEU A 439 -18.20 32.07 32.97
N SER A 440 -19.46 31.82 33.31
CA SER A 440 -20.06 32.13 34.62
C SER A 440 -20.35 30.88 35.45
N SER A 441 -19.87 29.69 35.04
CA SER A 441 -20.07 28.45 35.78
C SER A 441 -19.42 28.56 37.17
N PRO A 442 -20.03 27.99 38.23
CA PRO A 442 -19.36 27.86 39.53
C PRO A 442 -18.14 26.94 39.45
N GLN A 443 -18.12 25.98 38.51
CA GLN A 443 -17.03 25.03 38.36
C GLN A 443 -15.86 25.66 37.60
N TRP A 444 -14.65 25.53 38.15
CA TRP A 444 -13.45 26.15 37.57
C TRP A 444 -13.11 25.56 36.19
N PHE A 445 -13.27 24.24 36.03
CA PHE A 445 -12.93 23.53 34.80
C PHE A 445 -13.86 23.91 33.63
N ASP A 446 -15.14 24.17 33.89
CA ASP A 446 -16.08 24.68 32.87
C ASP A 446 -15.62 26.04 32.34
N ARG A 447 -15.20 26.94 33.24
CA ARG A 447 -14.68 28.26 32.87
C ARG A 447 -13.41 28.13 32.04
N VAL A 448 -12.51 27.21 32.40
CA VAL A 448 -11.29 26.94 31.63
C VAL A 448 -11.58 26.38 30.24
N ILE A 449 -12.47 25.39 30.10
CA ILE A 449 -12.90 24.86 28.79
C ILE A 449 -13.46 26.00 27.92
N ALA A 450 -14.30 26.87 28.50
CA ALA A 450 -14.85 28.01 27.80
C ALA A 450 -13.78 29.02 27.35
N LEU A 451 -12.83 29.36 28.23
CA LEU A 451 -11.71 30.24 27.89
C LEU A 451 -10.88 29.67 26.72
N ARG A 452 -10.55 28.38 26.76
CA ARG A 452 -9.82 27.70 25.68
C ARG A 452 -10.62 27.62 24.38
N TYR A 453 -11.94 27.52 24.45
CA TYR A 453 -12.80 27.60 23.26
C TYR A 453 -12.76 29.00 22.64
N PHE A 454 -12.93 30.06 23.45
CA PHE A 454 -12.92 31.44 22.97
C PHE A 454 -11.54 31.91 22.51
N GLU A 455 -10.45 31.35 23.05
CA GLU A 455 -9.11 31.50 22.50
C GLU A 455 -9.08 31.18 20.98
N ARG A 456 -9.74 30.08 20.58
CA ARG A 456 -9.75 29.57 19.20
C ARG A 456 -10.83 30.19 18.32
N LYS A 457 -12.03 30.41 18.87
CA LYS A 457 -13.24 30.75 18.10
C LYS A 457 -13.94 32.03 18.56
N GLY A 458 -13.38 32.72 19.55
CA GLY A 458 -13.91 33.99 20.01
C GLY A 458 -13.71 35.11 19.01
N GLU A 459 -14.54 36.14 19.15
CA GLU A 459 -14.42 37.38 18.40
C GLU A 459 -14.01 38.51 19.35
N GLU A 460 -13.73 39.70 18.81
CA GLU A 460 -13.36 40.88 19.63
C GLU A 460 -14.40 41.17 20.72
N GLY A 461 -15.69 40.94 20.42
CA GLY A 461 -16.79 41.11 21.38
C GLY A 461 -16.71 40.18 22.60
N ASP A 462 -16.05 39.03 22.49
CA ASP A 462 -15.93 38.04 23.57
C ASP A 462 -14.81 38.40 24.58
N ILE A 463 -13.84 39.22 24.17
CA ILE A 463 -12.70 39.62 25.03
C ILE A 463 -13.20 40.23 26.34
N ARG A 464 -14.20 41.11 26.29
CA ARG A 464 -14.78 41.72 27.51
C ARG A 464 -15.35 40.66 28.46
N ALA A 465 -15.95 39.60 27.92
CA ALA A 465 -16.50 38.54 28.75
C ALA A 465 -15.38 37.75 29.45
N MET A 466 -14.31 37.42 28.72
CA MET A 466 -13.12 36.73 29.25
C MET A 466 -12.35 37.60 30.26
N GLN A 467 -12.22 38.91 30.01
CA GLN A 467 -11.53 39.87 30.89
C GLN A 467 -12.10 39.91 32.32
N ARG A 468 -13.38 39.56 32.50
CA ARG A 468 -13.97 39.49 33.84
C ARG A 468 -13.37 38.36 34.69
N LEU A 469 -12.81 37.34 34.05
CA LEU A 469 -12.21 36.18 34.70
C LEU A 469 -10.73 36.39 35.05
N THR A 470 -10.03 37.42 34.56
CA THR A 470 -8.61 37.62 34.90
C THR A 470 -8.34 37.83 36.40
N ARG A 471 -9.39 38.18 37.16
CA ARG A 471 -9.33 38.30 38.62
C ARG A 471 -9.79 37.04 39.37
N ASP A 472 -10.22 36.00 38.65
CA ASP A 472 -10.67 34.75 39.24
C ASP A 472 -9.50 34.02 39.93
N GLN A 473 -9.64 33.82 41.23
CA GLN A 473 -8.62 33.19 42.09
C GLN A 473 -8.90 31.71 42.34
N ALA A 474 -9.89 31.12 41.68
CA ALA A 474 -10.09 29.67 41.77
C ALA A 474 -8.84 28.94 41.27
N GLU A 475 -8.32 28.04 42.09
CA GLU A 475 -7.16 27.22 41.76
C GLU A 475 -7.55 26.21 40.66
N VAL A 476 -6.64 26.02 39.70
CA VAL A 476 -6.73 24.91 38.74
C VAL A 476 -6.07 23.68 39.36
N VAL A 477 -6.68 22.51 39.18
CA VAL A 477 -6.25 21.28 39.88
C VAL A 477 -5.94 20.17 38.88
N GLY A 478 -4.68 19.74 38.83
CA GLY A 478 -4.13 18.73 37.90
C GLY A 478 -2.60 18.83 37.85
N ASN A 479 -1.90 17.82 37.32
CA ASN A 479 -0.43 17.78 37.37
C ASN A 479 0.26 18.71 36.35
N GLY A 480 -0.35 18.96 35.19
CA GLY A 480 0.24 19.71 34.07
C GLY A 480 0.22 21.24 34.25
N TRP A 481 -0.54 21.76 35.22
CA TRP A 481 -0.72 23.20 35.41
C TRP A 481 0.55 23.92 35.90
N GLU A 482 1.35 23.28 36.74
CA GLU A 482 2.61 23.85 37.25
C GLU A 482 3.62 24.07 36.11
N ALA A 483 3.71 23.13 35.17
CA ALA A 483 4.60 23.22 34.02
C ALA A 483 4.21 24.35 33.04
N LEU A 484 2.93 24.75 33.04
CA LEU A 484 2.42 25.87 32.25
C LEU A 484 2.54 27.22 32.99
N GLU A 485 2.97 27.23 34.25
CA GLU A 485 2.99 28.42 35.12
C GLU A 485 1.58 29.05 35.30
N LEU A 486 0.52 28.25 35.19
CA LEU A 486 -0.87 28.67 35.33
C LEU A 486 -1.49 28.01 36.57
N GLY A 487 -1.60 28.73 37.68
CA GLY A 487 -2.13 28.24 38.95
C GLY A 487 -3.59 28.63 39.24
N THR A 488 -4.17 29.56 38.48
CA THR A 488 -5.56 30.01 38.67
C THR A 488 -6.30 30.18 37.35
N VAL A 489 -7.64 30.14 37.41
CA VAL A 489 -8.51 30.45 36.26
C VAL A 489 -8.19 31.84 35.68
N GLY A 490 -7.84 32.82 36.53
CA GLY A 490 -7.48 34.15 36.08
C GLY A 490 -6.23 34.19 35.20
N GLN A 491 -5.20 33.43 35.56
CA GLN A 491 -3.99 33.31 34.72
C GLN A 491 -4.30 32.61 33.39
N VAL A 492 -5.16 31.59 33.40
CA VAL A 492 -5.64 30.96 32.16
C VAL A 492 -6.39 31.96 31.28
N ALA A 493 -7.22 32.83 31.89
CA ALA A 493 -7.96 33.86 31.17
C ALA A 493 -7.02 34.88 30.51
N GLU A 494 -5.98 35.33 31.21
CA GLU A 494 -4.98 36.25 30.66
C GLU A 494 -4.23 35.64 29.47
N ALA A 495 -3.82 34.37 29.58
CA ALA A 495 -3.17 33.65 28.50
C ALA A 495 -4.11 33.49 27.28
N ALA A 496 -5.36 33.08 27.50
CA ALA A 496 -6.33 32.88 26.43
C ALA A 496 -6.72 34.20 25.73
N ILE A 497 -6.82 35.31 26.46
CA ILE A 497 -7.07 36.65 25.88
C ILE A 497 -5.91 37.07 24.99
N THR A 498 -4.68 36.89 25.47
CA THR A 498 -3.46 37.23 24.70
C THR A 498 -3.45 36.47 23.37
N ALA A 499 -3.62 35.15 23.42
CA ALA A 499 -3.65 34.31 22.23
C ALA A 499 -4.80 34.67 21.26
N LEU A 500 -5.99 34.99 21.79
CA LEU A 500 -7.11 35.48 20.96
C LEU A 500 -6.76 36.80 20.25
N GLN A 501 -6.16 37.76 20.96
CA GLN A 501 -5.78 39.05 20.40
C GLN A 501 -4.68 38.92 19.34
N GLU A 502 -3.70 38.04 19.55
CA GLU A 502 -2.67 37.73 18.57
C GLU A 502 -3.28 37.17 17.28
N ARG A 503 -4.19 36.19 17.40
CA ARG A 503 -4.90 35.61 16.25
C ARG A 503 -5.74 36.64 15.49
N LEU A 504 -6.54 37.44 16.19
CA LEU A 504 -7.35 38.47 15.53
C LEU A 504 -6.47 39.51 14.82
N SER A 505 -5.27 39.77 15.36
CA SER A 505 -4.32 40.69 14.71
C SER A 505 -3.68 40.09 13.46
N SER A 506 -3.39 38.78 13.45
CA SER A 506 -2.86 38.09 12.26
C SER A 506 -3.91 37.97 11.16
N ASP A 507 -5.14 37.59 11.50
CA ASP A 507 -6.24 37.43 10.53
C ASP A 507 -6.50 38.75 9.78
N ASN A 508 -6.52 39.88 10.51
CA ASN A 508 -6.67 41.21 9.92
C ASN A 508 -5.49 41.64 9.01
N ALA A 509 -4.28 41.14 9.28
CA ALA A 509 -3.09 41.45 8.48
C ALA A 509 -3.05 40.64 7.17
N GLU A 510 -3.54 39.39 7.20
CA GLU A 510 -3.68 38.54 6.02
C GLU A 510 -4.77 39.08 5.09
N GLU A 511 -5.95 39.43 5.60
CA GLU A 511 -7.03 40.04 4.80
C GLU A 511 -6.58 41.35 4.14
N ALA A 512 -5.85 42.21 4.86
CA ALA A 512 -5.30 43.46 4.30
C ALA A 512 -4.23 43.24 3.22
N THR A 513 -3.57 42.08 3.21
CA THR A 513 -2.57 41.72 2.20
C THR A 513 -3.24 41.14 0.96
N GLU A 514 -4.25 40.28 1.12
CA GLU A 514 -5.04 39.75 0.00
C GLU A 514 -5.80 40.85 -0.74
N ASP A 515 -6.39 41.81 -0.02
CA ASP A 515 -7.06 42.97 -0.61
C ASP A 515 -6.09 43.86 -1.40
N ALA A 516 -4.83 43.98 -0.94
CA ALA A 516 -3.80 44.76 -1.62
C ALA A 516 -3.19 44.06 -2.85
N GLU A 517 -3.29 42.73 -2.96
CA GLU A 517 -2.87 41.96 -4.14
C GLU A 517 -3.99 41.80 -5.18
N ALA A 518 -5.25 42.01 -4.78
CA ALA A 518 -6.42 41.98 -5.66
C ALA A 518 -6.72 43.33 -6.37
N GLU A 519 -6.15 44.44 -5.89
CA GLU A 519 -6.15 45.78 -6.54
C GLU A 519 -4.98 45.95 -7.52
#